data_AF-A0A6A1XTI9-F1
#
_entry.id   AF-A0A6A1XTI9-F1
#
_cell.length_a   1.000
_cell.length_b   1.000
_cell.length_c   1.000
_cell.angle_alpha   90.00
_cell.angle_beta   90.00
_cell.angle_gamma   90.00
#
_symmetry.space_group_name_H-M   'P 1'
#
loop_
_entity.id
_entity.type
_entity.pdbx_description
1 polymer ?
#
loop_
_entity_poly.entity_id
_entity_poly.type
_entity_poly.pdbx_seq_one_letter_code
_entity_poly.pdbx_strand_id
1 'polypeptide(L)'
;MKLIAIKTFRDKETGGLYQPGTVISHFDEERAKDVIKRKLAVEVKTSKVVTDIDLSKGAKEVVSLVVSFTDVEKLNEYLASENAAEKPRSTVVDAIQARLEELKK
;
A
#
# COMPACT_ATOMS: atom_id res chain seq x y z
N MET A 1 2.92 -2.32 -13.75
CA MET A 1 1.80 -2.32 -12.78
C MET A 1 1.44 -3.77 -12.47
N LYS A 2 1.04 -4.11 -11.24
CA LYS A 2 0.65 -5.49 -10.88
C LYS A 2 -0.87 -5.60 -10.85
N LEU A 3 -1.42 -6.60 -11.53
CA LEU A 3 -2.84 -6.90 -11.59
C LEU A 3 -3.09 -8.31 -11.06
N ILE A 4 -4.29 -8.55 -10.54
CA ILE A 4 -4.82 -9.89 -10.29
C ILE A 4 -6.08 -10.06 -11.12
N ALA A 5 -6.12 -11.11 -11.94
CA ALA A 5 -7.33 -11.50 -12.64
C ALA A 5 -8.40 -11.91 -11.63
N ILE A 6 -9.62 -11.41 -11.78
CA ILE A 6 -10.79 -11.78 -10.97
C ILE A 6 -11.80 -12.63 -11.73
N LYS A 7 -11.66 -12.70 -13.06
CA LYS A 7 -12.44 -13.57 -13.95
C LYS A 7 -11.51 -14.27 -14.92
N THR A 8 -11.97 -15.39 -15.46
CA THR A 8 -11.24 -16.06 -16.54
C THR A 8 -11.37 -15.23 -17.81
N PHE A 9 -10.26 -14.85 -18.42
CA PHE A 9 -10.25 -14.19 -19.72
C PHE A 9 -9.03 -14.61 -20.55
N ARG A 10 -9.18 -14.51 -21.87
CA ARG A 10 -8.10 -14.79 -22.81
C ARG A 10 -7.55 -13.48 -23.36
N ASP A 11 -6.24 -13.36 -23.34
CA ASP A 11 -5.55 -12.26 -23.98
C ASP A 11 -5.59 -12.40 -25.50
N LYS A 12 -5.95 -11.32 -26.18
CA LYS A 12 -6.04 -11.34 -27.65
C LYS A 12 -4.67 -11.22 -28.32
N GLU A 13 -3.69 -10.62 -27.66
CA GLU A 13 -2.37 -10.37 -28.23
C GLU A 13 -1.43 -11.57 -28.04
N THR A 14 -1.36 -12.10 -26.82
CA THR A 14 -0.49 -13.24 -26.49
C THR A 14 -1.20 -14.59 -26.59
N GLY A 15 -2.53 -14.59 -26.70
CA GLY A 15 -3.34 -15.81 -26.64
C GLY A 15 -3.42 -16.45 -25.24
N GLY A 16 -2.77 -15.86 -24.24
CA GLY A 16 -2.66 -16.39 -22.88
C GLY A 16 -4.01 -16.43 -22.15
N LEU A 17 -4.25 -17.49 -21.39
CA LEU A 17 -5.45 -17.64 -20.57
C LEU A 17 -5.14 -17.24 -19.13
N TYR A 18 -5.86 -16.26 -18.61
CA TYR A 18 -5.76 -15.82 -17.22
C TYR A 18 -6.96 -16.33 -16.44
N GLN A 19 -6.72 -17.00 -15.32
CA GLN A 19 -7.75 -17.48 -14.41
C GLN A 19 -7.86 -16.54 -13.19
N PRO A 20 -9.00 -16.52 -12.48
CA PRO A 20 -9.12 -15.81 -11.21
C PRO A 20 -7.96 -16.14 -10.27
N GLY A 21 -7.36 -15.13 -9.66
CA GLY A 21 -6.16 -15.25 -8.82
C GLY A 21 -4.83 -15.18 -9.58
N THR A 22 -4.84 -15.22 -10.92
CA THR A 22 -3.60 -15.12 -11.71
C THR A 22 -3.02 -13.71 -11.61
N VAL A 23 -1.75 -13.62 -11.25
CA VAL A 23 -1.00 -12.37 -11.18
C VAL A 23 -0.50 -11.99 -12.57
N ILE A 24 -0.83 -10.79 -13.02
CA ILE A 24 -0.42 -10.24 -14.32
C ILE A 24 0.45 -9.02 -14.06
N SER A 25 1.73 -9.12 -14.41
CA SER A 25 2.73 -8.06 -14.19
C SER A 25 3.33 -7.46 -15.45
N HIS A 26 3.00 -8.02 -16.62
CA HIS A 26 3.58 -7.64 -17.92
C HIS A 26 2.63 -6.80 -18.80
N PHE A 27 1.45 -6.43 -18.31
CA PHE A 27 0.54 -5.57 -19.06
C PHE A 27 1.00 -4.12 -18.98
N ASP A 28 1.04 -3.45 -20.14
CA ASP A 28 1.20 -2.01 -20.26
C ASP A 28 0.01 -1.26 -19.66
N GLU A 29 0.19 0.04 -19.38
CA GLU A 29 -0.83 0.85 -18.70
C GLU A 29 -2.19 0.88 -19.42
N GLU A 30 -2.20 0.97 -20.75
CA GLU A 30 -3.45 1.00 -21.53
C GLU A 30 -4.23 -0.31 -21.41
N ARG A 31 -3.51 -1.44 -21.53
CA ARG A 31 -4.08 -2.79 -21.39
C ARG A 31 -4.57 -3.02 -19.98
N ALA A 32 -3.78 -2.60 -18.99
CA ALA A 32 -4.13 -2.69 -17.58
C ALA A 32 -5.43 -1.92 -17.27
N LYS A 33 -5.57 -0.70 -17.81
CA LYS A 33 -6.79 0.10 -17.69
C LYS A 33 -7.98 -0.55 -18.39
N ASP A 34 -7.81 -1.15 -19.56
CA ASP A 34 -8.90 -1.86 -20.27
C ASP A 34 -9.42 -3.05 -19.47
N VAL A 35 -8.54 -3.92 -18.96
CA VAL A 35 -8.98 -5.10 -18.20
C VAL A 35 -9.57 -4.74 -16.83
N ILE A 36 -9.13 -3.65 -16.21
CA ILE A 36 -9.78 -3.09 -15.01
C ILE A 36 -11.16 -2.54 -15.36
N LYS A 37 -11.28 -1.75 -16.43
CA LYS A 37 -12.55 -1.17 -16.89
C LYS A 37 -13.59 -2.24 -17.20
N ARG A 38 -13.15 -3.37 -17.76
CA ARG A 38 -13.99 -4.54 -18.05
C ARG A 38 -14.26 -5.43 -16.82
N LYS A 39 -13.74 -5.08 -15.64
CA LYS A 39 -13.85 -5.87 -14.40
C LYS A 39 -13.34 -7.30 -14.57
N LEU A 40 -12.27 -7.47 -15.34
CA LEU A 40 -11.59 -8.75 -15.57
C LEU A 40 -10.41 -8.94 -14.63
N ALA A 41 -9.73 -7.85 -14.27
CA ALA A 41 -8.65 -7.83 -13.31
C ALA A 41 -8.79 -6.61 -12.39
N VAL A 42 -8.12 -6.67 -11.23
CA VAL A 42 -7.99 -5.56 -10.29
C VAL A 42 -6.53 -5.21 -10.15
N GLU A 43 -6.25 -3.91 -10.02
CA GLU A 43 -4.91 -3.45 -9.66
C GLU A 43 -4.57 -3.96 -8.27
N VAL A 44 -3.52 -4.77 -8.21
CA VAL A 44 -2.82 -4.96 -6.95
C VAL A 44 -2.00 -3.71 -6.79
N LYS A 45 -2.57 -2.74 -6.06
CA LYS A 45 -1.74 -1.80 -5.34
C LYS A 45 -0.90 -2.68 -4.43
N THR A 46 0.31 -3.00 -4.87
CA THR A 46 1.35 -3.41 -3.96
C THR A 46 1.41 -2.23 -3.01
N SER A 47 0.76 -2.34 -1.85
CA SER A 47 1.01 -1.47 -0.72
C SER A 47 2.52 -1.45 -0.64
N LYS A 48 3.11 -0.35 -1.09
CA LYS A 48 4.55 -0.18 -1.09
C LYS A 48 4.89 -0.48 0.35
N VAL A 49 5.54 -1.61 0.62
CA VAL A 49 5.87 -1.97 2.00
C VAL A 49 6.71 -0.81 2.46
N VAL A 50 6.12 0.06 3.27
CA VAL A 50 6.79 1.23 3.76
C VAL A 50 7.74 0.64 4.77
N THR A 51 9.00 0.49 4.38
CA THR A 51 10.06 -0.04 5.25
C THR A 51 10.65 1.05 6.13
N ASP A 52 10.42 2.31 5.77
CA ASP A 52 10.87 3.47 6.50
C ASP A 52 9.94 4.68 6.29
N ILE A 53 9.70 5.46 7.34
CA ILE A 53 8.87 6.67 7.32
C ILE A 53 9.79 7.88 7.50
N ASP A 54 9.90 8.71 6.47
CA ASP A 54 10.60 10.00 6.58
C ASP A 54 9.76 10.98 7.43
N LEU A 55 10.12 11.12 8.70
CA LEU A 55 9.45 12.02 9.65
C LEU A 55 9.62 13.51 9.28
N SER A 56 10.58 13.84 8.41
CA SER A 56 10.80 15.20 7.90
C SER A 56 9.64 15.72 7.04
N LYS A 57 8.79 14.82 6.54
CA LYS A 57 7.61 15.17 5.72
C LYS A 57 6.51 15.84 6.53
N GLY A 58 5.55 16.43 5.82
CA GLY A 58 4.35 16.99 6.42
C GLY A 58 3.52 15.92 7.15
N ALA A 59 2.86 16.30 8.25
CA ALA A 59 2.09 15.39 9.09
C ALA A 59 1.10 14.50 8.32
N LYS A 60 0.41 15.05 7.31
CA LYS A 60 -0.54 14.30 6.47
C LYS A 60 0.11 13.16 5.67
N GLU A 61 1.31 13.39 5.14
CA GLU A 61 2.04 12.34 4.41
C GLU A 61 2.49 11.25 5.37
N VAL A 62 3.05 11.64 6.52
CA VAL A 62 3.50 10.70 7.56
C VAL A 62 2.35 9.80 8.01
N VAL A 63 1.19 10.38 8.33
CA VAL A 63 -0.02 9.62 8.72
C VAL A 63 -0.46 8.64 7.63
N SER A 64 -0.42 9.04 6.36
CA SER A 64 -0.75 8.15 5.24
C SER A 64 0.20 6.96 5.12
N LEU A 65 1.48 7.17 5.40
CA LEU A 65 2.50 6.12 5.40
C LEU A 65 2.36 5.16 6.59
N VAL A 66 2.01 5.69 7.78
CA VAL A 66 1.79 4.89 9.00
C VAL A 66 0.72 3.82 8.80
N VAL A 67 -0.38 4.13 8.09
CA VAL A 67 -1.47 3.17 7.83
C VAL A 67 -1.00 1.89 7.12
N SER A 68 0.01 2.01 6.23
CA SER A 68 0.55 0.87 5.48
C SER A 68 1.79 0.25 6.16
N PHE A 69 2.23 0.80 7.29
CA PHE A 69 3.38 0.33 8.04
C PHE A 69 3.00 -0.86 8.92
N THR A 70 3.92 -1.82 9.05
CA THR A 70 3.67 -3.11 9.72
C THR A 70 4.72 -3.46 10.76
N ASP A 71 5.87 -2.79 10.74
CA ASP A 71 6.95 -3.01 11.70
C ASP A 71 6.65 -2.25 13.00
N VAL A 72 6.30 -3.01 14.04
CA VAL A 72 5.89 -2.52 15.36
C VAL A 72 7.08 -1.92 16.11
N GLU A 73 8.28 -2.48 15.98
CA GLU A 73 9.47 -1.97 16.67
C GLU A 73 9.81 -0.57 16.14
N LYS A 74 9.87 -0.43 14.81
CA LYS A 74 10.09 0.88 14.17
C LYS A 74 8.99 1.89 14.46
N LEU A 75 7.71 1.49 14.52
CA LEU A 75 6.63 2.39 14.91
C LEU A 75 6.81 2.94 16.33
N ASN A 76 7.30 2.13 17.27
CA ASN A 76 7.61 2.61 18.63
C ASN A 76 8.82 3.57 18.62
N GLU A 77 9.84 3.32 17.81
CA GLU A 77 10.97 4.24 17.64
C GLU A 77 10.53 5.60 17.06
N TYR A 78 9.66 5.59 16.04
CA TYR A 78 9.10 6.82 15.48
C TYR A 78 8.22 7.56 16.49
N LEU A 79 7.42 6.83 17.28
CA LEU A 79 6.62 7.41 18.36
C LEU A 79 7.50 8.10 19.41
N ALA A 80 8.60 7.46 19.82
CA ALA A 80 9.54 8.04 20.78
C ALA A 80 10.23 9.28 20.20
N SER A 81 10.65 9.21 18.94
CA SER A 81 11.29 10.33 18.23
C SER A 81 10.37 11.54 18.09
N GLU A 82 9.10 11.30 17.74
CA GLU A 82 8.09 12.36 17.59
C GLU A 82 7.74 13.01 18.94
N ASN A 83 7.68 12.22 20.02
CA ASN A 83 7.46 12.74 21.37
C ASN A 83 8.66 13.49 21.94
N ALA A 84 9.89 13.13 21.52
CA ALA A 84 11.11 13.82 21.93
C ALA A 84 11.37 15.11 21.14
N ALA A 85 10.62 15.37 20.07
CA ALA A 85 10.76 16.58 19.27
C ALA A 85 10.33 17.82 20.07
N GLU A 86 10.95 18.98 19.78
CA GLU A 86 10.62 20.26 20.44
C GLU A 86 9.14 20.64 20.28
N LYS A 87 8.53 20.23 19.16
CA LYS A 87 7.10 20.40 18.87
C LYS A 87 6.51 19.10 18.36
N PRO A 88 6.05 18.22 19.26
CA PRO A 88 5.43 16.95 18.87
C PRO A 88 4.18 17.21 18.02
N ARG A 89 4.07 16.54 16.88
CA ARG A 89 2.86 16.61 16.05
C ARG A 89 1.85 15.61 16.61
N SER A 90 0.91 16.09 17.41
CA SER A 90 -0.13 15.24 18.03
C SER A 90 -0.82 14.32 17.02
N THR A 91 -1.16 14.82 15.82
CA THR A 91 -1.81 14.02 14.77
C THR A 91 -0.96 12.83 14.29
N VAL A 92 0.37 12.97 14.27
CA VAL A 92 1.29 11.88 13.90
C VAL A 92 1.40 10.88 15.04
N VAL A 93 1.53 11.37 16.28
CA VAL A 93 1.55 10.53 17.49
C VAL A 93 0.28 9.69 17.58
N ASP A 94 -0.90 10.29 17.44
CA ASP A 94 -2.20 9.61 17.48
C ASP A 94 -2.31 8.54 16.38
N ALA A 95 -1.85 8.83 15.16
CA ALA A 95 -1.88 7.87 14.06
C ALA A 95 -0.95 6.68 14.29
N ILE A 96 0.25 6.91 14.82
CA ILE A 96 1.20 5.84 15.15
C ILE A 96 0.63 4.96 16.27
N GLN A 97 0.06 5.56 17.31
CA GLN A 97 -0.57 4.83 18.41
C GLN A 97 -1.76 4.00 17.93
N ALA A 98 -2.68 4.58 17.15
CA ALA A 98 -3.80 3.87 16.58
C ALA A 98 -3.34 2.66 15.74
N ARG A 99 -2.29 2.85 14.92
CA ARG A 99 -1.73 1.77 14.12
C ARG A 99 -1.11 0.66 14.96
N LEU A 100 -0.39 1.02 16.03
CA LEU A 100 0.15 0.05 16.98
C LEU A 100 -0.95 -0.75 17.67
N GLU A 101 -2.11 -0.14 17.96
CA GLU A 101 -3.28 -0.84 18.50
C GLU A 101 -3.93 -1.78 17.47
N GLU A 102 -4.03 -1.36 16.21
CA GLU A 102 -4.52 -2.22 15.13
C GLU A 102 -3.65 -3.46 14.92
N LEU A 103 -2.32 -3.32 15.00
CA LEU A 103 -1.37 -4.41 14.81
C LEU A 103 -1.31 -5.39 16.00
N LYS A 104 -1.84 -5.00 17.17
CA LYS A 104 -1.95 -5.87 18.35
C LYS A 104 -3.20 -6.76 18.33
N LYS A 105 -4.15 -6.49 17.43
CA LYS A 105 -5.45 -7.17 17.33
C LYS A 105 -5.40 -8.38 16.40
#